data_AF-A0A060R7B5-F1
#
_entry.id   AF-A0A060R7B5-F1
#
_cell.length_a   1.000
_cell.length_b   1.000
_cell.length_c   1.000
_cell.angle_alpha   90.00
_cell.angle_beta   90.00
_cell.angle_gamma   90.00
#
_symmetry.space_group_name_H-M   'P 1'
#
loop_
_entity.id
_entity.type
_entity.pdbx_description
1 polymer ?
#
loop_
_entity_poly.entity_id
_entity_poly.type
_entity_poly.pdbx_seq_one_letter_code
_entity_poly.pdbx_strand_id
1 'polypeptide(L)'
;MVTFADKAYIDSAMQTQMASVDSEILTPVKHPKGTCDVIKQMFASADNLYSAAVSRVRQPIESWFNWLIQKTDIQRASKIRSTNGLIVHIFNKINAALCNRFL
;
A
#
# COMPACT_ATOMS: atom_id res chain seq x y z
N MET A 1 -3.64 -17.57 -0.59
CA MET A 1 -3.27 -16.55 0.44
C MET A 1 -4.11 -15.29 0.21
N VAL A 2 -4.37 -14.44 1.21
CA VAL A 2 -5.14 -13.20 1.01
C VAL A 2 -4.24 -11.99 1.22
N THR A 3 -4.24 -11.08 0.26
CA THR A 3 -3.44 -9.86 0.27
C THR A 3 -4.34 -8.63 0.33
N PHE A 4 -4.13 -7.74 1.30
CA PHE A 4 -4.89 -6.49 1.43
C PHE A 4 -4.14 -5.36 0.74
N ALA A 5 -4.69 -4.85 -0.36
CA ALA A 5 -4.04 -3.92 -1.26
C ALA A 5 -4.82 -2.61 -1.42
N ASP A 6 -4.16 -1.65 -2.06
CA ASP A 6 -4.71 -0.29 -2.22
C ASP A 6 -5.77 -0.30 -3.31
N LYS A 7 -6.64 0.70 -3.31
CA LYS A 7 -7.59 0.92 -4.40
C LYS A 7 -6.89 1.10 -5.76
N ALA A 8 -5.61 1.45 -5.78
CA ALA A 8 -4.76 1.46 -6.98
C ALA A 8 -4.57 0.07 -7.63
N TYR A 9 -4.72 -1.03 -6.88
CA TYR A 9 -4.47 -2.40 -7.35
C TYR A 9 -5.73 -3.17 -7.76
N ILE A 10 -6.87 -2.48 -7.91
CA ILE A 10 -8.16 -3.09 -8.29
C ILE A 10 -8.20 -3.63 -9.74
N ASP A 11 -7.08 -3.57 -10.45
CA ASP A 11 -7.00 -3.98 -11.84
C ASP A 11 -7.33 -5.48 -12.04
N SER A 12 -8.07 -5.79 -13.10
CA SER A 12 -8.51 -7.16 -13.36
C SER A 12 -7.37 -8.08 -13.79
N ALA A 13 -6.33 -7.55 -14.44
CA ALA A 13 -5.14 -8.33 -14.75
C ALA A 13 -4.42 -8.71 -13.45
N MET A 14 -4.28 -7.79 -12.50
CA MET A 14 -3.71 -8.08 -11.18
C MET A 14 -4.49 -9.17 -10.43
N GLN A 15 -5.82 -9.11 -10.42
CA GLN A 15 -6.65 -10.16 -9.83
C GLN A 15 -6.39 -11.52 -10.49
N THR A 16 -6.28 -11.57 -11.81
CA THR A 16 -6.00 -12.80 -12.56
C THR A 16 -4.62 -13.36 -12.23
N GLN A 17 -3.60 -12.50 -12.12
CA GLN A 17 -2.25 -12.90 -11.72
C GLN A 17 -2.17 -13.40 -10.27
N MET A 18 -3.00 -12.88 -9.37
CA MET A 18 -3.07 -13.41 -8.00
C MET A 18 -3.80 -14.76 -7.96
N ALA A 19 -4.87 -14.90 -8.74
CA ALA A 19 -5.59 -16.15 -8.84
C ALA A 19 -4.72 -17.30 -9.40
N SER A 20 -3.79 -17.01 -10.34
CA SER A 20 -2.89 -18.03 -10.87
C SER A 20 -1.86 -18.56 -9.86
N VAL A 21 -1.68 -17.88 -8.73
CA VAL A 21 -0.82 -18.31 -7.61
C VAL A 21 -1.65 -18.69 -6.38
N ASP A 22 -2.91 -19.06 -6.55
CA ASP A 22 -3.86 -19.42 -5.49
C ASP A 22 -3.96 -18.33 -4.40
N SER A 23 -3.92 -17.07 -4.83
CA SER A 23 -4.00 -15.89 -3.98
C SER A 23 -5.15 -14.98 -4.37
N GLU A 24 -5.72 -14.32 -3.38
CA GLU A 24 -6.76 -13.31 -3.56
C GLU A 24 -6.23 -11.95 -3.14
N ILE A 25 -6.68 -10.90 -3.84
CA ILE A 25 -6.37 -9.52 -3.52
C ILE A 25 -7.65 -8.78 -3.13
N LEU A 26 -7.67 -8.25 -1.91
CA LEU A 26 -8.78 -7.46 -1.38
C LEU A 26 -8.40 -5.98 -1.42
N THR A 27 -9.23 -5.17 -2.06
CA THR A 27 -9.04 -3.72 -2.18
C THR A 27 -10.30 -3.00 -1.73
N PRO A 28 -10.22 -1.78 -1.17
CA PRO A 28 -11.41 -0.98 -0.86
C PRO A 28 -12.32 -0.81 -2.08
N VAL A 29 -13.64 -0.77 -1.86
CA VAL A 29 -14.63 -0.72 -2.94
C VAL A 29 -14.41 0.53 -3.80
N LYS A 30 -14.40 0.35 -5.12
CA LYS A 30 -14.36 1.43 -6.11
C LYS A 30 -15.50 1.23 -7.09
N HIS A 31 -16.44 2.16 -7.10
CA HIS A 31 -17.50 2.16 -8.10
C HIS A 31 -16.95 2.55 -9.47
N PRO A 32 -17.41 1.89 -10.55
CA PRO A 32 -17.15 2.33 -11.92
C PRO A 32 -17.59 3.78 -12.14
N LYS A 33 -16.94 4.44 -13.11
CA LYS A 33 -17.41 5.76 -13.55
C LYS A 33 -18.82 5.63 -14.11
N GLY A 34 -19.73 6.52 -13.70
CA GLY A 34 -21.12 6.53 -14.17
C GLY A 34 -22.11 5.72 -13.33
N THR A 35 -21.69 5.08 -12.22
CA THR A 35 -22.65 4.47 -11.28
C THR A 35 -23.62 5.51 -10.73
N CYS A 36 -24.92 5.24 -10.81
CA CYS A 36 -25.98 6.10 -10.30
C CYS A 36 -25.85 6.30 -8.77
N ASP A 37 -26.14 7.51 -8.29
CA ASP A 37 -26.00 7.84 -6.87
C ASP A 37 -27.00 7.09 -5.99
N VAL A 38 -28.18 6.74 -6.51
CA VAL A 38 -29.16 5.89 -5.78
C VAL A 38 -28.55 4.52 -5.46
N ILE A 39 -27.81 3.93 -6.41
CA ILE A 39 -27.14 2.64 -6.22
C ILE A 39 -26.00 2.77 -5.21
N LYS A 40 -25.17 3.81 -5.33
CA LYS A 40 -24.10 4.07 -4.35
C LYS A 40 -24.66 4.24 -2.95
N GLN A 41 -25.74 5.01 -2.81
CA GLN A 41 -26.37 5.27 -1.52
C GLN A 41 -26.97 3.99 -0.91
N MET A 42 -27.56 3.14 -1.75
CA MET A 42 -28.12 1.85 -1.32
C MET A 42 -27.07 0.92 -0.71
N PHE A 43 -25.86 0.89 -1.26
CA PHE A 43 -24.76 0.03 -0.77
C PHE A 43 -23.76 0.74 0.15
N ALA A 44 -23.87 2.06 0.32
CA ALA A 44 -22.88 2.88 1.01
C ALA A 44 -22.46 2.34 2.38
N SER A 45 -23.41 1.89 3.20
CA SER A 45 -23.12 1.36 4.53
C SER A 45 -22.27 0.08 4.48
N ALA A 46 -22.59 -0.83 3.56
CA ALA A 46 -21.85 -2.07 3.38
C ALA A 46 -20.46 -1.80 2.79
N ASP A 47 -20.39 -0.95 1.76
CA ASP A 47 -19.13 -0.59 1.09
C ASP A 47 -18.17 0.13 2.03
N ASN A 48 -18.69 1.02 2.88
CA ASN A 48 -17.91 1.71 3.90
C ASN A 48 -17.39 0.74 4.96
N LEU A 49 -18.22 -0.18 5.44
CA LEU A 49 -17.81 -1.20 6.42
C LEU A 49 -16.69 -2.08 5.86
N TYR A 50 -16.87 -2.60 4.65
CA TYR A 50 -15.87 -3.42 3.97
C TYR A 50 -14.57 -2.65 3.71
N SER A 51 -14.67 -1.45 3.14
CA SER A 51 -13.51 -0.61 2.84
C SER A 51 -12.75 -0.22 4.10
N ALA A 52 -13.45 0.08 5.19
CA ALA A 52 -12.84 0.36 6.49
C ALA A 52 -12.10 -0.87 7.03
N ALA A 53 -12.68 -2.07 6.91
CA ALA A 53 -12.02 -3.31 7.33
C ALA A 53 -10.72 -3.55 6.54
N VAL A 54 -10.77 -3.48 5.21
CA VAL A 54 -9.59 -3.64 4.34
C VAL A 54 -8.51 -2.59 4.67
N SER A 55 -8.90 -1.32 4.81
CA SER A 55 -7.97 -0.24 5.16
C SER A 55 -7.37 -0.43 6.55
N ARG A 56 -8.13 -0.93 7.52
CA ARG A 56 -7.64 -1.15 8.90
C ARG A 56 -6.53 -2.19 8.96
N VAL A 57 -6.61 -3.25 8.14
CA VAL A 57 -5.54 -4.25 8.04
C VAL A 57 -4.25 -3.63 7.46
N ARG A 58 -4.37 -2.62 6.60
CA ARG A 58 -3.24 -1.91 5.99
C ARG A 58 -2.62 -0.81 6.85
N GLN A 59 -3.37 -0.23 7.79
CA GLN A 59 -2.89 0.87 8.64
C GLN A 59 -1.51 0.63 9.28
N PRO A 60 -1.15 -0.59 9.76
CA PRO A 60 0.18 -0.84 10.31
C PRO A 60 1.32 -0.65 9.31
N ILE A 61 1.18 -1.17 8.07
CA ILE A 61 2.22 -1.05 7.05
C ILE A 61 2.32 0.40 6.53
N GLU A 62 1.20 1.10 6.41
CA GLU A 62 1.17 2.52 6.06
C GLU A 62 1.85 3.39 7.14
N SER A 63 1.57 3.11 8.41
CA SER A 63 2.21 3.78 9.55
C SER A 63 3.71 3.50 9.59
N TRP A 64 4.13 2.27 9.29
CA TRP A 64 5.53 1.90 9.22
C TRP A 64 6.27 2.61 8.09
N PHE A 65 5.71 2.66 6.89
CA PHE A 65 6.31 3.41 5.77
C PHE A 65 6.37 4.91 6.05
N ASN A 66 5.33 5.48 6.67
CA ASN A 66 5.34 6.88 7.09
C ASN A 66 6.47 7.16 8.10
N TRP A 67 6.59 6.32 9.13
CA TRP A 67 7.70 6.41 10.08
C TRP A 67 9.06 6.29 9.40
N LEU A 68 9.21 5.34 8.48
CA LEU A 68 10.46 5.11 7.75
C LEU A 68 10.85 6.35 6.95
N ILE A 69 9.91 6.93 6.19
CA ILE A 69 10.13 8.14 5.39
C ILE A 69 10.57 9.29 6.30
N GLN A 70 9.88 9.52 7.42
CA GLN A 70 10.21 10.59 8.36
C GLN A 70 11.60 10.42 9.01
N LYS A 71 12.00 9.19 9.36
CA LYS A 71 13.28 8.93 10.03
C LYS A 71 14.47 8.96 9.08
N THR A 72 14.28 8.53 7.84
CA THR A 72 15.38 8.32 6.90
C THR A 72 15.51 9.43 5.87
N ASP A 73 14.41 10.10 5.53
CA ASP A 73 14.29 10.95 4.36
C ASP A 73 14.71 10.18 3.08
N ILE A 74 14.24 8.93 2.96
CA ILE A 74 14.65 7.97 1.91
C ILE A 74 14.39 8.47 0.49
N GLN A 75 13.47 9.43 0.32
CA GLN A 75 13.13 10.00 -0.99
C GLN A 75 14.28 10.80 -1.61
N ARG A 76 15.26 11.26 -0.82
CA ARG A 76 16.50 11.88 -1.33
C ARG A 76 17.31 10.94 -2.23
N ALA A 77 17.07 9.64 -2.16
CA ALA A 77 17.67 8.64 -3.03
C ALA A 77 17.44 8.91 -4.52
N SER A 78 16.38 9.65 -4.88
CA SER A 78 16.09 10.12 -6.25
C SER A 78 17.22 10.93 -6.91
N LYS A 79 18.13 11.52 -6.12
CA LYS A 79 19.27 12.30 -6.63
C LYS A 79 20.48 11.44 -7.00
N ILE A 80 20.48 10.17 -6.62
CA ILE A 80 21.61 9.27 -6.82
C ILE A 80 21.59 8.76 -8.26
N ARG A 81 22.70 8.92 -8.97
CA ARG A 81 22.80 8.62 -10.41
C ARG A 81 23.30 7.21 -10.72
N SER A 82 23.83 6.49 -9.74
CA SER A 82 24.33 5.12 -9.91
C SER A 82 23.47 4.11 -9.15
N THR A 83 23.19 2.97 -9.76
CA THR A 83 22.41 1.88 -9.14
C THR A 83 23.09 1.35 -7.88
N ASN A 84 24.41 1.16 -7.92
CA ASN A 84 25.16 0.69 -6.75
C ASN A 84 25.11 1.70 -5.60
N GLY A 85 25.25 2.99 -5.90
CA GLY A 85 25.13 4.05 -4.89
C GLY A 85 23.72 4.12 -4.32
N LEU A 86 22.69 3.92 -5.15
CA LEU A 86 21.29 3.90 -4.74
C LEU A 86 21.01 2.78 -3.75
N ILE A 87 21.46 1.56 -4.08
CA ILE A 87 21.31 0.38 -3.22
C ILE A 87 21.97 0.62 -1.86
N VAL A 88 23.25 1.02 -1.85
CA VAL A 88 23.99 1.26 -0.59
C VAL A 88 23.32 2.37 0.23
N HIS A 89 22.85 3.44 -0.40
CA HIS A 89 22.16 4.53 0.29
C HIS A 89 20.87 4.07 0.96
N ILE A 90 20.02 3.33 0.24
CA ILE A 90 18.73 2.82 0.76
C ILE A 90 18.99 1.91 1.96
N PHE A 91 19.86 0.91 1.82
CA PHE A 91 20.14 -0.04 2.91
C PHE A 91 20.77 0.66 4.12
N ASN A 92 21.72 1.58 3.92
CA ASN A 92 22.32 2.32 5.03
C ASN A 92 21.31 3.20 5.76
N LYS A 93 20.39 3.85 5.03
CA LYS A 93 19.32 4.66 5.63
C LYS A 93 18.36 3.82 6.46
N ILE A 94 17.89 2.68 5.93
CA ILE A 94 17.02 1.76 6.65
C ILE A 94 17.74 1.21 7.88
N ASN A 95 18.99 0.73 7.72
CA ASN A 95 19.81 0.22 8.81
C ASN A 95 20.00 1.26 9.92
N ALA A 96 20.34 2.50 9.55
CA ALA A 96 20.46 3.59 10.51
C ALA A 96 19.15 3.84 11.27
N ALA A 97 17.98 3.86 10.60
CA ALA A 97 16.70 4.06 11.28
C ALA A 97 16.33 2.91 12.23
N LEU A 98 16.64 1.66 11.87
CA LEU A 98 16.34 0.49 12.70
C LEU A 98 17.32 0.33 13.87
N CYS A 99 18.61 0.63 13.67
CA CYS A 99 19.64 0.53 14.70
C CYS A 99 19.66 1.71 15.67
N ASN A 100 18.97 2.82 15.38
CA ASN A 100 18.95 4.02 16.23
C ASN A 100 18.12 3.88 17.52
N ARG A 101 18.26 2.73 18.20
CA ARG A 101 17.79 2.47 19.57
C ARG A 101 18.92 2.55 20.60
N PHE A 102 20.12 3.03 20.22
CA PHE A 102 21.30 3.16 21.11
C PHE A 102 22.14 4.43 20.91
N LEU A 103 21.55 5.56 20.53
CA LEU A 103 22.12 6.90 20.75
C LEU A 103 21.01 7.90 21.10
#